data_AF-A0A2D9WRL3-F1
#
_entry.id   AF-A0A2D9WRL3-F1
#
_cell.length_a   1.000
_cell.length_b   1.000
_cell.length_c   1.000
_cell.angle_alpha   90.00
_cell.angle_beta   90.00
_cell.angle_gamma   90.00
#
_symmetry.space_group_name_H-M   'P 1'
#
loop_
_entity.id
_entity.type
_entity.pdbx_description
1 polymer ?
#
loop_
_entity_poly.entity_id
_entity_poly.type
_entity_poly.pdbx_seq_one_letter_code
_entity_poly.pdbx_strand_id
1 'polypeptide(L)'
;MHFPEDMIILEKLDRVKPVTVVYNNLKKKKYFVKRFTIGLTKGTQNYIEKSKDLETELVLTDWKPVIEIVYRDKSIETKKIDLSNFISVKGLKAKGNQLENKEIKLINKLDPIPYEPPLNDLNNIEVVDEKIDSNFNDDEVNTQTKLDF
;
A
#
# COMPACT_ATOMS: atom_id res chain seq x y z
N MET A 1 -11.07 -5.11 23.87
CA MET A 1 -10.58 -4.49 22.62
C MET A 1 -11.36 -5.11 21.47
N HIS A 2 -11.94 -4.29 20.59
CA HIS A 2 -12.71 -4.74 19.44
C HIS A 2 -11.89 -4.43 18.18
N PHE A 3 -11.62 -5.45 17.37
CA PHE A 3 -10.90 -5.30 16.09
C PHE A 3 -11.92 -5.24 14.94
N PRO A 4 -11.59 -4.54 13.84
CA PRO A 4 -12.43 -4.58 12.64
C PRO A 4 -12.58 -6.01 12.11
N GLU A 5 -13.75 -6.34 11.57
CA GLU A 5 -14.03 -7.66 11.00
C GLU A 5 -13.22 -7.93 9.72
N ASP A 6 -12.78 -6.88 9.03
CA ASP A 6 -12.00 -6.90 7.79
C ASP A 6 -10.48 -6.86 8.03
N MET A 7 -10.04 -7.16 9.25
CA MET A 7 -8.63 -7.17 9.60
C MET A 7 -7.89 -8.36 8.96
N ILE A 8 -6.85 -8.07 8.17
CA ILE A 8 -6.09 -9.10 7.43
C ILE A 8 -4.81 -9.53 8.18
N ILE A 9 -4.08 -8.59 8.79
CA ILE A 9 -2.78 -8.85 9.44
C ILE A 9 -2.68 -8.08 10.75
N LEU A 10 -2.33 -8.79 11.84
CA LEU A 10 -1.91 -8.20 13.12
C LEU A 10 -0.46 -8.61 13.41
N GLU A 11 0.48 -7.67 13.26
CA GLU A 11 1.88 -7.90 13.60
C GLU A 11 2.48 -6.69 14.33
N LYS A 12 3.58 -6.93 15.04
CA LYS A 12 4.40 -5.82 15.57
C LYS A 12 5.07 -5.12 14.39
N LEU A 13 4.85 -3.81 14.28
CA LEU A 13 5.40 -3.01 13.19
C LEU A 13 6.93 -2.99 13.22
N ASP A 14 7.55 -3.45 12.13
CA ASP A 14 8.93 -3.16 11.78
C ASP A 14 8.96 -1.97 10.80
N ARG A 15 9.53 -0.85 11.25
CA ARG A 15 9.50 0.44 10.55
C ARG A 15 10.24 0.42 9.22
N VAL A 16 11.23 -0.45 9.09
CA VAL A 16 12.09 -0.54 7.91
C VAL A 16 11.63 -1.65 6.97
N LYS A 17 10.76 -2.55 7.43
CA LYS A 17 10.19 -3.63 6.63
C LYS A 17 9.09 -3.07 5.71
N PRO A 18 9.22 -3.23 4.37
CA PRO A 18 8.20 -2.75 3.45
C PRO A 18 6.91 -3.59 3.53
N VAL A 19 5.78 -2.91 3.43
CA VAL A 19 4.49 -3.54 3.13
C VAL A 19 4.32 -3.58 1.61
N THR A 20 3.88 -4.72 1.10
CA THR A 20 3.56 -4.93 -0.30
C THR A 20 2.07 -5.14 -0.45
N VAL A 21 1.44 -4.35 -1.33
CA VAL A 21 0.02 -4.48 -1.65
C VAL A 21 -0.13 -4.72 -3.15
N VAL A 22 -0.92 -5.73 -3.50
CA VAL A 22 -1.43 -5.95 -4.85
C VAL A 22 -2.90 -5.57 -4.86
N TYR A 23 -3.31 -4.71 -5.78
CA TYR A 23 -4.69 -4.27 -5.91
C TYR A 23 -5.13 -4.25 -7.37
N ASN A 24 -6.40 -4.50 -7.61
CA ASN A 24 -7.04 -4.45 -8.91
C ASN A 24 -7.65 -3.07 -9.12
N ASN A 25 -7.39 -2.47 -10.28
CA ASN A 25 -8.17 -1.34 -10.76
C ASN A 25 -9.23 -1.85 -11.75
N LEU A 26 -10.46 -1.98 -11.27
CA LEU A 26 -11.60 -2.53 -12.03
C LEU A 26 -11.88 -1.72 -13.30
N LYS A 27 -11.76 -0.39 -13.22
CA LYS A 27 -11.97 0.53 -14.35
C LYS A 27 -10.95 0.30 -15.47
N LYS A 28 -9.68 0.08 -15.13
CA LYS A 28 -8.59 -0.20 -16.08
C LYS A 28 -8.46 -1.69 -16.43
N LYS A 29 -9.08 -2.58 -15.64
CA LYS A 29 -8.91 -4.03 -15.67
C LYS A 29 -7.43 -4.44 -15.59
N LYS A 30 -6.68 -3.80 -14.69
CA LYS A 30 -5.25 -4.03 -14.48
C LYS A 30 -4.93 -4.16 -13.00
N TYR A 31 -4.04 -5.09 -12.69
CA TYR A 31 -3.46 -5.23 -11.36
C TYR A 31 -2.23 -4.34 -11.23
N PHE A 32 -2.09 -3.75 -10.05
CA PHE A 32 -0.95 -2.93 -9.65
C PHE A 32 -0.33 -3.50 -8.39
N VAL A 33 0.99 -3.36 -8.27
CA VAL A 33 1.73 -3.67 -7.05
C VAL A 33 2.38 -2.40 -6.52
N LYS A 34 2.29 -2.22 -5.21
CA LYS A 34 2.86 -1.10 -4.49
C LYS A 34 3.65 -1.61 -3.29
N ARG A 35 4.87 -1.10 -3.12
CA ARG A 35 5.70 -1.33 -1.94
C ARG A 35 5.96 -0.01 -1.23
N PHE A 36 5.75 0.04 0.07
CA PHE A 36 5.92 1.25 0.89
C PHE A 36 6.27 0.88 2.33
N THR A 37 6.89 1.80 3.07
CA THR A 37 7.08 1.67 4.53
C THR A 37 5.99 2.46 5.24
N ILE A 38 5.61 2.02 6.43
CA ILE A 38 4.63 2.72 7.27
C ILE A 38 5.34 3.85 8.01
N GLY A 39 4.81 5.07 7.89
CA GLY A 39 5.36 6.25 8.58
C GLY A 39 4.98 6.29 10.05
N LEU A 40 5.58 7.23 10.79
CA LEU A 40 5.39 7.40 12.25
C LEU A 40 4.11 8.15 12.65
N THR A 41 3.22 8.43 11.71
CA THR A 41 2.02 9.21 12.02
C THR A 41 1.07 8.38 12.89
N LYS A 42 0.46 9.05 13.88
CA LYS A 42 -0.59 8.46 14.72
C LYS A 42 -1.86 8.31 13.90
N GLY A 43 -2.56 7.19 14.10
CA GLY A 43 -3.88 6.94 13.49
C GLY A 43 -3.81 6.07 12.23
N THR A 44 -4.95 6.00 11.54
CA THR A 44 -5.12 5.15 10.35
C THR A 44 -4.50 5.81 9.12
N GLN A 45 -3.54 5.12 8.50
CA GLN A 45 -2.95 5.53 7.22
C GLN A 45 -3.61 4.75 6.07
N ASN A 46 -4.06 5.46 5.04
CA ASN A 46 -4.55 4.83 3.81
C ASN A 46 -3.39 4.73 2.80
N TYR A 47 -3.13 3.52 2.30
CA TYR A 47 -2.13 3.33 1.26
C TYR A 47 -2.64 3.79 -0.12
N ILE A 48 -3.94 3.93 -0.32
CA ILE A 48 -4.54 4.44 -1.55
C ILE A 48 -5.88 5.09 -1.20
N GLU A 49 -6.29 6.08 -1.98
CA GLU A 49 -7.62 6.67 -1.83
C GLU A 49 -8.70 5.62 -2.08
N LYS A 50 -9.68 5.54 -1.18
CA LYS A 50 -10.79 4.59 -1.31
C LYS A 50 -11.64 4.97 -2.52
N SER A 51 -11.84 4.01 -3.41
CA SER A 51 -12.72 4.13 -4.57
C SER A 51 -13.36 2.77 -4.85
N LYS A 52 -14.59 2.78 -5.36
CA LYS A 52 -15.31 1.55 -5.78
C LYS A 52 -14.60 0.83 -6.94
N ASP A 53 -13.70 1.52 -7.64
CA ASP A 53 -12.94 0.96 -8.75
C ASP A 53 -11.64 0.25 -8.29
N LEU A 54 -11.33 0.27 -6.99
CA LEU A 54 -10.08 -0.27 -6.44
C LEU A 54 -10.38 -1.36 -5.42
N GLU A 55 -9.84 -2.56 -5.67
CA GLU A 55 -10.00 -3.70 -4.78
C GLU A 55 -8.63 -4.23 -4.35
N THR A 56 -8.44 -4.46 -3.05
CA THR A 56 -7.20 -5.05 -2.53
C THR A 56 -7.24 -6.55 -2.75
N GLU A 57 -6.28 -7.08 -3.49
CA GLU A 57 -6.20 -8.53 -3.79
C GLU A 57 -5.32 -9.25 -2.76
N LEU A 58 -4.17 -8.65 -2.42
CA LEU A 58 -3.17 -9.28 -1.56
C LEU A 58 -2.40 -8.24 -0.76
N VAL A 59 -2.15 -8.54 0.51
CA VAL A 59 -1.27 -7.77 1.39
C VAL A 59 -0.20 -8.69 1.94
N LEU A 60 1.07 -8.29 1.81
CA LEU A 60 2.23 -9.05 2.27
C LEU A 60 3.15 -8.14 3.08
N THR A 61 3.72 -8.67 4.16
CA THR A 61 4.69 -7.97 5.00
C THR A 61 6.06 -8.63 4.95
N ASP A 62 6.29 -9.56 4.02
CA ASP A 62 7.58 -10.23 3.84
C ASP A 62 8.62 -9.29 3.21
N TRP A 63 9.89 -9.40 3.63
CA TRP A 63 10.99 -8.57 3.09
C TRP A 63 11.20 -8.78 1.58
N LYS A 64 11.14 -10.04 1.14
CA LYS A 64 11.25 -10.47 -0.25
C LYS A 64 10.04 -11.33 -0.64
N PRO A 65 8.86 -10.71 -0.86
CA PRO A 65 7.65 -11.44 -1.17
C PRO A 65 7.71 -11.99 -2.60
N VAL A 66 7.28 -13.25 -2.76
CA VAL A 66 7.15 -13.90 -4.06
C VAL A 66 5.69 -14.22 -4.32
N ILE A 67 5.24 -13.97 -5.54
CA ILE A 67 3.91 -14.35 -6.00
C ILE A 67 4.00 -15.19 -7.27
N GLU A 68 2.93 -15.93 -7.55
CA GLU A 68 2.68 -16.56 -8.84
C GLU A 68 1.44 -15.93 -9.48
N ILE A 69 1.58 -15.59 -10.76
CA ILE A 69 0.48 -15.14 -11.62
C ILE A 69 0.00 -16.31 -12.46
N VAL A 70 -1.30 -16.62 -12.35
CA VAL A 70 -2.01 -17.53 -13.25
C VAL A 70 -2.82 -16.70 -14.23
N TYR A 71 -2.61 -16.91 -15.52
CA TYR A 71 -3.31 -16.20 -16.58
C TYR A 71 -4.69 -16.80 -16.88
N ARG A 72 -5.60 -15.99 -17.43
CA ARG A 72 -6.89 -16.50 -17.93
C ARG A 72 -6.73 -17.37 -19.17
N ASP A 73 -5.81 -16.97 -20.05
CA ASP A 73 -5.39 -17.78 -21.19
C ASP A 73 -4.50 -18.94 -20.70
N LYS A 74 -5.01 -20.16 -20.84
CA LYS A 74 -4.33 -21.39 -20.39
C LYS A 74 -3.11 -21.76 -21.23
N SER A 75 -2.93 -21.15 -22.41
CA SER A 75 -1.73 -21.36 -23.23
C SER A 75 -0.50 -20.64 -22.66
N ILE A 76 -0.71 -19.70 -21.73
CA ILE A 76 0.35 -18.93 -21.11
C ILE A 76 0.74 -19.59 -19.79
N GLU A 77 2.02 -19.96 -19.67
CA GLU A 77 2.57 -20.51 -18.44
C GLU A 77 2.44 -19.54 -17.27
N THR A 78 2.31 -20.09 -16.06
CA THR A 78 2.30 -19.27 -14.85
C THR A 78 3.65 -18.56 -14.68
N LYS A 79 3.59 -17.36 -14.08
CA LYS A 79 4.78 -16.52 -13.91
C LYS A 79 5.03 -16.26 -12.44
N LYS A 80 6.22 -16.64 -11.97
CA LYS A 80 6.70 -16.28 -10.63
C LYS A 80 7.38 -14.93 -10.64
N ILE A 81 7.10 -14.09 -9.64
CA ILE A 81 7.65 -12.75 -9.53
C ILE A 81 8.13 -12.51 -8.10
N ASP A 82 9.42 -12.20 -7.95
CA ASP A 82 9.96 -11.59 -6.75
C ASP A 82 9.61 -10.09 -6.75
N LEU A 83 8.68 -9.71 -5.88
CA LEU A 83 8.18 -8.34 -5.80
C LEU A 83 9.22 -7.37 -5.25
N SER A 84 10.24 -7.87 -4.54
CA SER A 84 11.33 -7.02 -4.04
C SER A 84 12.22 -6.49 -5.16
N ASN A 85 12.43 -7.30 -6.19
CA ASN A 85 13.15 -6.94 -7.40
C ASN A 85 12.26 -6.26 -8.46
N PHE A 86 10.94 -6.54 -8.45
CA PHE A 86 9.99 -5.97 -9.41
C PHE A 86 9.75 -4.46 -9.21
N ILE A 87 9.63 -4.01 -7.96
CA ILE A 87 9.36 -2.60 -7.65
C ILE A 87 10.14 -2.16 -6.41
N SER A 88 10.79 -1.00 -6.50
CA SER A 88 11.42 -0.35 -5.35
C SER A 88 10.38 0.05 -4.30
N VAL A 89 10.81 0.28 -3.06
CA VAL A 89 9.96 0.95 -2.07
C VAL A 89 9.62 2.36 -2.59
N LYS A 90 8.34 2.72 -2.57
CA LYS A 90 7.80 4.01 -2.99
C LYS A 90 7.17 4.69 -1.78
N GLY A 91 6.91 5.99 -1.90
CA GLY A 91 6.18 6.74 -0.88
C GLY A 91 4.72 6.25 -0.73
N LEU A 92 4.14 6.48 0.45
CA LEU A 92 2.77 6.08 0.79
C LEU A 92 1.71 6.66 -0.15
N LYS A 93 1.95 7.76 -0.86
CA LYS A 93 1.01 8.35 -1.84
C LYS A 93 1.20 7.86 -3.29
N ALA A 94 2.24 7.07 -3.57
CA ALA A 94 2.51 6.59 -4.92
C ALA A 94 1.46 5.56 -5.39
N LYS A 95 1.18 5.48 -6.69
CA LYS A 95 0.23 4.48 -7.21
C LYS A 95 0.82 3.05 -7.22
N GLY A 96 2.14 2.92 -7.42
CA GLY A 96 2.77 1.62 -7.66
C GLY A 96 2.96 1.35 -9.16
N ASN A 97 3.37 0.13 -9.50
CA ASN A 97 3.63 -0.30 -10.88
C ASN A 97 2.56 -1.29 -11.34
N GLN A 98 2.20 -1.24 -12.62
CA GLN A 98 1.34 -2.25 -13.21
C GLN A 98 2.04 -3.61 -13.18
N LEU A 99 1.36 -4.63 -12.68
CA LEU A 99 1.95 -5.95 -12.46
C LEU A 99 2.14 -6.72 -13.77
N GLU A 100 1.16 -6.67 -14.66
CA GLU A 100 1.17 -7.45 -15.90
C GLU A 100 0.29 -6.83 -16.98
N ASN A 101 0.62 -7.06 -18.25
CA ASN A 101 -0.18 -6.55 -19.36
C ASN A 101 -1.31 -7.51 -19.75
N LYS A 102 -1.15 -8.81 -19.51
CA LYS A 102 -2.11 -9.85 -19.88
C LYS A 102 -3.20 -10.01 -18.81
N GLU A 103 -4.33 -10.64 -19.17
CA GLU A 103 -5.40 -10.88 -18.21
C GLU A 103 -5.01 -11.94 -17.16
N ILE A 104 -5.06 -11.54 -15.90
CA ILE A 104 -4.78 -12.39 -14.75
C ILE A 104 -6.07 -13.09 -14.30
N LYS A 105 -5.98 -14.39 -14.03
CA LYS A 105 -7.04 -15.20 -13.44
C LYS A 105 -6.92 -15.24 -11.92
N LEU A 106 -5.72 -15.46 -11.41
CA LEU A 106 -5.44 -15.67 -9.99
C LEU A 106 -4.03 -15.19 -9.66
N ILE A 107 -3.86 -14.66 -8.46
CA ILE A 107 -2.56 -14.30 -7.87
C ILE A 107 -2.38 -15.13 -6.61
N ASN A 108 -1.39 -16.02 -6.62
CA ASN A 108 -1.07 -16.85 -5.46
C ASN A 108 0.12 -16.25 -4.68
N LYS A 109 0.01 -16.21 -3.36
CA LYS A 109 1.18 -16.02 -2.49
C LYS A 109 2.04 -17.29 -2.55
N LEU A 110 3.34 -17.13 -2.75
CA LEU A 110 4.33 -18.19 -2.56
C LEU A 110 5.17 -17.92 -1.31
N ASP A 111 6.00 -18.88 -0.93
CA ASP A 111 6.98 -18.67 0.14
C ASP A 111 7.93 -17.51 -0.23
N PRO A 112 8.19 -16.59 0.71
CA PRO A 112 9.10 -15.49 0.47
C PRO A 112 10.55 -16.00 0.39
N ILE A 113 11.42 -15.21 -0.26
CA ILE A 113 12.85 -15.51 -0.27
C ILE A 113 13.41 -15.19 1.13
N PRO A 114 14.12 -16.12 1.78
CA PRO A 114 14.76 -15.85 3.06
C PRO A 114 15.65 -14.60 2.99
N TYR A 115 15.51 -13.74 3.99
CA TYR A 115 16.28 -12.50 4.08
C TYR A 115 16.47 -12.11 5.55
N GLU A 116 17.72 -11.90 5.92
CA GLU A 116 18.09 -11.32 7.21
C GLU A 116 18.38 -9.83 6.97
N PRO A 117 17.54 -8.92 7.50
CA PRO A 117 17.81 -7.50 7.38
C PRO A 117 19.07 -7.14 8.20
N PRO A 118 19.88 -6.18 7.74
CA PRO A 118 20.92 -5.62 8.57
C PRO A 118 20.29 -5.03 9.84
N LEU A 119 21.01 -5.11 10.96
CA LEU A 119 20.60 -4.48 12.21
C LEU A 119 20.56 -2.96 11.99
N ASN A 120 19.35 -2.41 11.85
CA ASN A 120 19.15 -0.98 11.67
C ASN A 120 19.09 -0.30 13.04
N ASP A 121 19.95 0.71 13.25
CA ASP A 121 19.78 1.67 14.34
C ASP A 121 18.53 2.50 14.07
N LEU A 122 17.45 2.22 14.79
CA LEU A 122 16.12 2.85 14.65
C LEU A 122 16.09 4.37 14.90
N ASN A 123 17.24 4.99 15.19
CA ASN A 123 17.38 6.39 15.62
C ASN A 123 17.36 7.42 14.48
N ASN A 124 17.47 7.02 13.21
CA ASN A 124 17.60 7.96 12.07
C ASN A 124 16.31 8.21 11.26
N ILE A 125 15.13 7.88 11.78
CA ILE A 125 13.87 8.05 11.03
C ILE A 125 13.18 9.36 11.47
N GLU A 126 13.21 10.39 10.61
CA GLU A 126 12.53 11.67 10.82
C GLU A 126 11.00 11.52 10.83
N VAL A 127 10.36 12.13 11.83
CA VAL A 127 8.91 12.19 11.98
C VAL A 127 8.38 13.30 11.07
N VAL A 128 7.65 12.96 10.02
CA VAL A 128 6.93 13.94 9.20
C VAL A 128 5.45 13.90 9.59
N ASP A 129 4.97 14.95 10.24
CA ASP A 129 3.54 15.17 10.46
C ASP A 129 2.87 15.51 9.12
N GLU A 130 1.90 14.71 8.69
CA GLU A 130 1.06 15.07 7.54
C GLU A 130 0.14 16.22 7.94
N LYS A 131 0.37 17.41 7.37
CA LYS A 131 -0.66 18.44 7.31
C LYS A 131 -1.79 17.91 6.42
N ILE A 132 -2.94 17.69 7.04
CA ILE A 132 -4.18 17.40 6.33
C ILE A 132 -4.59 18.72 5.66
N ASP A 133 -4.44 18.83 4.34
CA ASP A 133 -4.98 19.95 3.58
C ASP A 133 -6.51 19.84 3.60
N SER A 134 -7.13 20.57 4.51
CA SER A 134 -8.57 20.80 4.53
C SER A 134 -8.96 21.81 3.44
N ASN A 135 -8.95 21.39 2.19
CA ASN A 135 -9.68 22.10 1.13
C ASN A 135 -11.04 21.44 0.94
N PHE A 136 -11.96 21.74 1.87
CA PHE A 136 -13.38 21.73 1.57
C PHE A 136 -13.75 23.17 1.24
N ASN A 137 -14.08 23.40 -0.04
CA ASN A 137 -14.81 24.59 -0.46
C ASN A 137 -16.16 24.56 0.24
N ASP A 138 -16.42 25.52 1.12
CA ASP A 138 -17.78 25.94 1.43
C ASP A 138 -17.87 27.44 1.18
N ASP A 139 -18.84 27.78 0.35
CA ASP A 139 -19.21 29.13 -0.06
C ASP A 139 -19.68 29.98 1.14
N GLU A 140 -19.41 31.29 1.00
CA GLU A 140 -19.89 32.45 1.76
C GLU A 140 -20.92 32.25 2.89
N VAL A 141 -20.58 32.69 4.12
CA VAL A 141 -21.40 33.68 4.88
C VAL A 141 -20.50 34.54 5.78
N ASN A 142 -20.68 35.85 5.65
CA ASN A 142 -20.06 36.95 6.37
C ASN A 142 -20.59 37.09 7.82
N THR A 143 -19.73 37.34 8.82
CA THR A 143 -19.97 38.31 9.93
C THR A 143 -18.80 38.37 10.95
N GLN A 144 -18.05 39.46 10.85
CA GLN A 144 -17.51 40.35 11.90
C GLN A 144 -17.45 39.85 13.37
N THR A 145 -16.25 39.89 13.98
CA THR A 145 -16.08 40.37 15.38
C THR A 145 -14.70 41.01 15.56
N LYS A 146 -14.70 42.26 16.08
CA LYS A 146 -13.52 43.03 16.53
C LYS A 146 -12.87 42.37 17.75
N LEU A 147 -11.55 42.43 17.84
CA LEU A 147 -10.79 42.25 19.08
C LEU A 147 -10.19 43.62 19.44
N ASP A 148 -10.70 44.23 20.51
CA ASP A 148 -10.05 45.34 21.20
C ASP A 148 -9.05 44.75 22.24
N PHE A 149 -7.84 45.31 22.30
CA PHE A 149 -6.86 45.08 23.37
C PHE A 149 -7.09 46.06 24.52
#